data_AF-A0AAP9MI12-F1
#
_entry.id   AF-A0AAP9MI12-F1
#
_cell.length_a   1.000
_cell.length_b   1.000
_cell.length_c   1.000
_cell.angle_alpha   90.00
_cell.angle_beta   90.00
_cell.angle_gamma   90.00
#
_symmetry.space_group_name_H-M   'P 1'
#
loop_
_entity.id
_entity.type
_entity.pdbx_description
1 polymer ?
#
loop_
_entity_poly.entity_id
_entity_poly.type
_entity_poly.pdbx_seq_one_letter_code
_entity_poly.pdbx_strand_id
1 'polypeptide(L)'
;MRHINIIPDDLQGAFVLLFMLLLLILSFLAGAYLANRGIWQGIFLHDPLTKGMKLVHFQNRIKRLLDKKSDVAAALVLLNIEHFQRINHRYGMQLGDEVLCLVYKVLQQHLGREEFLARGEGDSFFLLLLTQDQKQLQDRIDEMQRAVHIQTAHLQPIIRLRQGACLIDSTQRDTGILLDRAKLALRQYVSGKGCVFYNSALMEAMQYEELLNSLFEDSLRKHEFQLYLQPKVTLKTNQCRHAEALVRWQHPQMGIIYPSAFIPVFEKNGNILELDRYMFEEVCRYLQTCNAVSKEKQMISINVSRQHFQEPAFLEEYAEIKERYGIGDDQIELELTESVFFNEEQIALVKQAVHRMHQLGFRCSLDDFGSGFSSLGLLKSFDVDAIKLDRIFFEDIEQKKAQDILHCLIELAHRLHMQVVAEGVETEEQLAFLRTTTCDMVQGYYYARPLSAAAYTAWLKQFHTVK
;
A
#
# COMPACT_ATOMS: atom_id res chain seq x y z
N MET A 1 17.24 77.96 -12.66
CA MET A 1 18.01 77.56 -11.46
C MET A 1 17.48 78.41 -10.31
N ARG A 2 16.88 77.95 -9.22
CA ARG A 2 16.87 76.67 -8.49
C ARG A 2 15.48 76.51 -7.88
N HIS A 3 14.85 75.34 -8.00
CA HIS A 3 13.76 74.95 -7.11
C HIS A 3 14.36 74.71 -5.72
N ILE A 4 14.05 75.55 -4.74
CA ILE A 4 14.33 75.27 -3.33
C ILE A 4 12.98 74.89 -2.73
N ASN A 5 12.74 73.58 -2.63
CA ASN A 5 11.64 73.01 -1.86
C ASN A 5 11.91 73.30 -0.38
N ILE A 6 11.40 74.43 0.12
CA ILE A 6 11.31 74.70 1.55
C ILE A 6 10.08 73.95 2.04
N ILE A 7 10.30 72.76 2.59
CA ILE A 7 9.26 72.08 3.38
C ILE A 7 8.90 73.04 4.51
N PRO A 8 7.61 73.41 4.71
CA PRO A 8 7.19 74.33 5.77
C PRO A 8 7.75 73.89 7.12
N ASP A 9 8.23 74.83 7.95
CA ASP A 9 8.85 74.52 9.24
C ASP A 9 7.93 73.66 10.15
N ASP A 10 6.62 73.82 10.02
CA ASP A 10 5.60 73.01 10.71
C ASP A 10 5.59 71.54 10.27
N LEU A 11 5.84 71.26 8.98
CA LEU A 11 5.98 69.89 8.48
C LEU A 11 7.29 69.25 8.98
N GLN A 12 8.37 70.02 9.07
CA GLN A 12 9.65 69.52 9.58
C GLN A 12 9.54 69.12 11.05
N GLY A 13 8.86 69.92 11.88
CA GLY A 13 8.57 69.59 13.28
C GLY A 13 7.71 68.32 13.43
N ALA A 14 6.69 68.14 12.59
CA ALA A 14 5.85 66.95 12.59
C ALA A 14 6.63 65.68 12.20
N PHE A 15 7.53 65.75 11.21
CA PHE A 15 8.40 64.63 10.84
C PHE A 15 9.37 64.24 11.97
N VAL A 16 9.95 65.23 12.66
CA VAL A 16 10.85 64.99 13.79
C VAL A 16 10.10 64.32 14.95
N LEU A 17 8.88 64.76 15.26
CA LEU A 17 8.03 64.14 16.28
C LEU A 17 7.61 62.72 15.92
N LEU A 18 7.23 62.46 14.67
CA LEU A 18 6.87 61.13 14.19
C LEU A 18 8.09 60.18 14.25
N PHE A 19 9.26 60.67 13.87
CA PHE A 19 10.51 59.91 13.92
C PHE A 19 10.92 59.59 15.36
N MET A 20 10.80 60.56 16.28
CA MET A 20 11.04 60.32 17.71
C MET A 20 10.05 59.32 18.30
N LEU A 21 8.76 59.41 17.94
CA LEU A 21 7.75 58.45 18.37
C LEU A 21 8.06 57.03 17.85
N LEU A 22 8.47 56.91 16.58
CA LEU A 22 8.87 55.63 15.99
C LEU A 22 10.09 55.03 16.72
N LEU A 23 11.11 55.83 17.02
CA LEU A 23 12.27 55.39 17.80
C LEU A 23 11.88 54.94 19.20
N LEU A 24 10.94 55.63 19.84
CA LEU A 24 10.46 55.29 21.18
C LEU A 24 9.65 53.98 21.16
N ILE A 25 8.82 53.76 20.14
CA ILE A 25 8.12 52.49 19.90
C ILE A 25 9.11 51.36 19.63
N LEU A 26 10.12 51.57 18.77
CA LEU A 26 11.14 50.57 18.48
C LEU A 26 11.97 50.23 19.73
N SER A 27 12.33 51.23 20.53
CA SER A 27 13.00 51.07 21.82
C SER A 27 12.16 50.25 22.79
N PHE A 28 10.86 50.55 22.90
CA PHE A 28 9.93 49.82 23.74
C PHE A 28 9.74 48.37 23.27
N LEU A 29 9.57 48.14 21.97
CA LEU A 29 9.48 46.80 21.38
C LEU A 29 10.76 46.00 21.58
N ALA A 30 11.93 46.62 21.39
CA ALA A 30 13.23 45.99 21.63
C ALA A 30 13.41 45.65 23.13
N GLY A 31 13.02 46.56 24.03
CA GLY A 31 13.02 46.33 25.46
C GLY A 31 12.10 45.18 25.88
N ALA A 32 10.87 45.14 25.35
CA ALA A 32 9.91 44.08 25.58
C ALA A 32 10.37 42.73 24.99
N TYR A 33 11.01 42.73 23.83
CA TYR A 33 11.60 41.55 23.21
C TYR A 33 12.77 41.01 24.04
N LEU A 34 13.67 41.87 24.51
CA LEU A 34 14.80 41.50 25.35
C LEU A 34 14.35 41.00 26.73
N ALA A 35 13.40 41.69 27.37
CA ALA A 35 12.84 41.31 28.67
C ALA A 35 12.14 39.94 28.63
N ASN A 36 11.45 39.64 27.52
CA ASN A 36 10.75 38.36 27.35
C ASN A 36 11.54 37.33 26.55
N ARG A 37 12.81 37.58 26.23
CA ARG A 37 13.63 36.73 25.37
C ARG A 37 13.66 35.27 25.82
N GLY A 38 13.73 35.03 27.13
CA GLY A 38 13.70 33.68 27.71
C GLY A 38 12.36 32.96 27.51
N ILE A 39 11.24 33.69 27.60
CA ILE A 39 9.89 33.17 27.38
C ILE A 39 9.71 32.83 25.89
N TRP A 40 10.13 33.72 24.99
CA TRP A 40 10.11 33.47 23.56
C TRP A 40 10.97 32.26 23.18
N GLN A 41 12.20 32.19 23.69
CA GLN A 41 13.07 31.02 23.49
C GLN A 41 12.43 29.74 24.04
N GLY A 42 11.77 29.79 25.19
CA GLY A 42 11.00 28.67 25.73
C GLY A 42 9.89 28.20 24.78
N ILE A 43 9.07 29.12 24.27
CA ILE A 43 7.94 28.81 23.36
C ILE A 43 8.43 28.24 22.02
N PHE A 44 9.54 28.76 21.48
CA PHE A 44 10.09 28.30 20.20
C PHE A 44 10.83 26.96 20.30
N LEU A 45 11.44 26.66 21.45
CA LEU A 45 12.31 25.49 21.61
C LEU A 45 11.65 24.33 22.36
N HIS A 46 10.58 24.56 23.12
CA HIS A 46 9.90 23.54 23.91
C HIS A 46 8.45 23.29 23.50
N ASP A 47 8.04 22.03 23.59
CA ASP A 47 6.67 21.60 23.35
C ASP A 47 5.77 22.01 24.53
N PRO A 48 4.63 22.68 24.29
CA PRO A 48 3.78 23.15 25.38
C PRO A 48 3.13 22.02 26.18
N LEU A 49 2.94 20.84 25.58
CA LEU A 49 2.30 19.69 26.23
C LEU A 49 3.32 18.90 27.05
N THR A 50 4.33 18.31 26.39
CA THR A 50 5.29 17.43 27.06
C THR A 50 6.37 18.20 27.83
N LYS A 51 6.47 19.53 27.65
CA LYS A 51 7.59 20.40 28.08
C LYS A 51 8.93 20.00 27.51
N GLY A 52 8.92 19.03 26.59
CA GLY A 52 10.05 18.48 25.89
C GLY A 52 10.60 19.38 24.82
N MET A 53 11.55 18.87 24.05
CA MET A 53 12.13 19.59 22.93
C MET A 53 11.17 19.63 21.74
N LYS A 54 11.06 20.77 21.06
CA LYS A 54 10.46 20.87 19.72
C LYS A 54 11.45 20.40 18.65
N LEU A 55 10.91 19.93 17.52
CA LEU A 55 11.69 19.44 16.40
C LEU A 55 12.77 20.44 15.91
N VAL A 56 12.47 21.74 15.91
CA VAL A 56 13.43 22.79 15.52
C VAL A 56 14.64 22.85 16.46
N HIS A 57 14.44 22.70 17.77
CA HIS A 57 15.56 22.68 18.72
C HIS A 57 16.41 21.40 18.56
N PHE A 58 15.75 20.29 18.26
CA PHE A 58 16.38 18.99 18.04
C PHE A 58 17.27 18.97 16.79
N GLN A 59 16.77 19.46 15.65
CA GLN A 59 17.56 19.64 14.44
C GLN A 59 18.81 20.48 14.70
N ASN A 60 18.66 21.60 15.40
CA ASN A 60 19.78 22.47 15.75
C ASN A 60 20.82 21.77 16.65
N ARG A 61 20.39 20.89 17.57
CA ARG A 61 21.31 20.11 18.40
C ARG A 61 22.05 19.02 17.62
N ILE A 62 21.35 18.31 16.73
CA ILE A 62 21.98 17.32 15.84
C ILE A 62 23.02 18.02 14.96
N LYS A 63 22.66 19.12 14.31
CA LYS A 63 23.58 19.88 13.47
C LYS A 63 24.86 20.26 14.22
N ARG A 64 24.72 20.83 15.44
CA ARG A 64 25.88 21.16 16.29
C ARG A 64 26.71 19.93 16.69
N LEU A 65 26.10 18.77 16.87
CA LEU A 65 26.81 17.54 17.20
C LEU A 65 27.63 17.06 16.00
N LEU A 66 27.03 17.03 14.81
CA LEU A 66 27.66 16.63 13.55
C LEU A 66 28.74 17.62 13.10
N ASP A 67 28.58 18.91 13.39
CA ASP A 67 29.61 19.93 13.13
C ASP A 67 30.83 19.77 14.05
N LYS A 68 30.63 19.28 15.28
CA LYS A 68 31.69 19.12 16.29
C LYS A 68 32.46 17.81 16.17
N LYS A 69 31.81 16.74 15.71
CA LYS A 69 32.35 15.39 15.65
C LYS A 69 32.14 14.86 14.23
N SER A 70 33.23 14.56 13.51
CA SER A 70 33.17 14.09 12.12
C SER A 70 32.67 12.65 11.99
N ASP A 71 32.96 11.79 12.98
CA ASP A 71 32.53 10.38 13.03
C ASP A 71 31.67 10.13 14.27
N VAL A 72 30.41 10.57 14.22
CA VAL A 72 29.43 10.25 15.25
C VAL A 72 28.73 8.95 14.88
N ALA A 73 28.98 7.89 15.65
CA ALA A 73 28.18 6.68 15.58
C ALA A 73 26.81 6.92 16.21
N ALA A 74 25.82 7.30 15.40
CA ALA A 74 24.47 7.58 15.86
C ALA A 74 23.40 7.08 14.89
N ALA A 75 22.19 6.95 15.42
CA ALA A 75 20.97 6.66 14.69
C ALA A 75 19.91 7.71 15.05
N LEU A 76 19.19 8.14 14.02
CA LEU A 76 17.98 8.93 14.17
C LEU A 76 16.77 8.00 14.16
N VAL A 77 16.00 7.97 15.24
CA VAL A 77 14.82 7.13 15.39
C VAL A 77 13.58 8.00 15.41
N LEU A 78 12.55 7.59 14.69
CA LEU A 78 11.21 8.13 14.76
C LEU A 78 10.28 7.06 15.33
N LEU A 79 9.54 7.43 16.36
CA LEU A 79 8.52 6.61 17.00
C LEU A 79 7.15 7.30 16.88
N ASN A 80 6.11 6.54 16.56
CA ASN A 80 4.72 7.02 16.55
C ASN A 80 3.81 6.03 17.30
N ILE A 81 2.72 6.50 17.88
CA ILE A 81 1.76 5.64 18.59
C ILE A 81 0.81 4.98 17.58
N GLU A 82 0.75 3.66 17.59
CA GLU A 82 -0.14 2.89 16.73
C GLU A 82 -1.61 3.27 17.00
N HIS A 83 -2.33 3.65 15.95
CA HIS A 83 -3.74 4.05 16.00
C HIS A 83 -4.07 5.19 16.99
N PHE A 84 -3.17 6.16 17.20
CA PHE A 84 -3.40 7.27 18.14
C PHE A 84 -4.74 8.02 17.94
N GLN A 85 -5.17 8.22 16.69
CA GLN A 85 -6.47 8.84 16.40
C GLN A 85 -7.66 8.07 16.99
N ARG A 86 -7.60 6.73 17.04
CA ARG A 86 -8.64 5.90 17.68
C ARG A 86 -8.68 6.13 19.20
N ILE A 87 -7.53 6.39 19.83
CA ILE A 87 -7.46 6.75 21.25
C ILE A 87 -8.19 8.09 21.47
N ASN A 88 -7.88 9.10 20.67
CA ASN A 88 -8.53 10.41 20.75
C ASN A 88 -10.05 10.33 20.51
N HIS A 89 -10.48 9.57 19.51
CA HIS A 89 -11.91 9.41 19.21
C HIS A 89 -12.66 8.65 20.30
N ARG A 90 -12.04 7.63 20.91
CA ARG A 90 -12.72 6.76 21.87
C ARG A 90 -12.72 7.32 23.29
N TYR A 91 -11.64 7.97 23.70
CA TYR A 91 -11.42 8.39 25.09
C TYR A 91 -11.27 9.91 25.27
N GLY A 92 -11.31 10.66 24.17
CA GLY A 92 -11.19 12.11 24.18
C GLY A 92 -9.73 12.59 24.11
N MET A 93 -9.58 13.86 23.72
CA MET A 93 -8.27 14.48 23.51
C MET A 93 -7.42 14.57 24.79
N GLN A 94 -8.06 14.73 25.96
CA GLN A 94 -7.35 14.83 27.23
C GLN A 94 -6.55 13.56 27.54
N LEU A 95 -7.15 12.37 27.34
CA LEU A 95 -6.43 11.12 27.54
C LEU A 95 -5.29 10.97 26.51
N GLY A 96 -5.52 11.38 25.27
CA GLY A 96 -4.47 11.43 24.25
C GLY A 96 -3.27 12.26 24.70
N ASP A 97 -3.52 13.44 25.25
CA ASP A 97 -2.49 14.34 25.77
C ASP A 97 -1.72 13.74 26.96
N GLU A 98 -2.41 13.05 27.86
CA GLU A 98 -1.80 12.32 28.98
C GLU A 98 -0.89 11.19 28.49
N VAL A 99 -1.35 10.42 27.49
CA VAL A 99 -0.56 9.36 26.84
C VAL A 99 0.71 9.94 26.21
N LEU A 100 0.60 11.06 25.49
CA LEU A 100 1.77 11.71 24.87
C LEU A 100 2.79 12.17 25.91
N CYS A 101 2.32 12.74 27.03
CA CYS A 101 3.20 13.14 28.13
C CYS A 101 3.90 11.94 28.77
N LEU A 102 3.16 10.85 28.99
CA LEU A 102 3.69 9.63 29.60
C LEU A 102 4.74 8.97 28.69
N VAL A 103 4.43 8.80 27.41
CA VAL A 103 5.36 8.25 26.41
C VAL A 103 6.62 9.10 26.35
N TYR A 104 6.50 10.43 26.25
CA TYR A 104 7.66 11.31 26.24
C TYR A 104 8.54 11.13 27.47
N LYS A 105 7.94 11.08 28.66
CA LYS A 105 8.66 10.91 29.94
C LYS A 105 9.41 9.58 29.98
N VAL A 106 8.77 8.49 29.55
CA VAL A 106 9.41 7.16 29.49
C VAL A 106 10.58 7.18 28.51
N LEU A 107 10.37 7.65 27.28
CA LEU A 107 11.44 7.74 26.29
C LEU A 107 12.64 8.56 26.81
N GLN A 108 12.37 9.66 27.51
CA GLN A 108 13.40 10.51 28.08
C GLN A 108 14.26 9.81 29.14
N GLN A 109 13.68 8.90 29.94
CA GLN A 109 14.39 8.16 30.99
C GLN A 109 15.39 7.14 30.43
N HIS A 110 15.21 6.73 29.17
CA HIS A 110 16.07 5.74 28.50
C HIS A 110 17.20 6.39 27.65
N LEU A 111 17.32 7.73 27.69
CA LEU A 111 18.38 8.44 26.97
C LEU A 111 19.69 8.45 27.76
N GLY A 112 20.79 8.19 27.07
CA GLY A 112 22.15 8.36 27.54
C GLY A 112 22.63 9.82 27.47
N ARG A 113 23.89 10.02 27.87
CA ARG A 113 24.54 11.33 27.80
C ARG A 113 24.75 11.73 26.33
N GLU A 114 24.42 12.97 25.99
CA GLU A 114 24.48 13.52 24.62
C GLU A 114 23.47 12.92 23.63
N GLU A 115 22.46 12.18 24.11
CA GLU A 115 21.30 11.77 23.33
C GLU A 115 20.14 12.77 23.49
N PHE A 116 19.27 12.84 22.49
CA PHE A 116 18.20 13.84 22.43
C PHE A 116 16.86 13.18 22.14
N LEU A 117 15.79 13.76 22.65
CA LEU A 117 14.41 13.42 22.34
C LEU A 117 13.66 14.72 22.05
N ALA A 118 12.80 14.68 21.04
CA ALA A 118 11.87 15.75 20.70
C ALA A 118 10.51 15.21 20.32
N ARG A 119 9.49 16.01 20.60
CA ARG A 119 8.15 15.78 20.07
C ARG A 119 8.02 16.51 18.72
N GLY A 120 7.61 15.75 17.72
CA GLY A 120 7.20 16.25 16.40
C GLY A 120 5.73 16.67 16.41
N GLU A 121 5.10 16.62 15.23
CA GLU A 121 3.65 16.85 15.13
C GLU A 121 2.86 15.61 15.57
N GLY A 122 1.68 15.82 16.15
CA GLY A 122 0.80 14.75 16.61
C GLY A 122 1.45 13.85 17.68
N ASP A 123 1.57 12.57 17.32
CA ASP A 123 2.10 11.47 18.14
C ASP A 123 3.54 11.06 17.78
N SER A 124 4.25 11.89 17.00
CA SER A 124 5.62 11.62 16.60
C SER A 124 6.66 12.01 17.66
N PHE A 125 7.60 11.12 17.90
CA PHE A 125 8.75 11.32 18.80
C PHE A 125 10.04 11.02 18.03
N PHE A 126 10.92 12.01 17.95
CA PHE A 126 12.24 11.88 17.33
C PHE A 126 13.32 11.71 18.39
N LEU A 127 14.15 10.68 18.24
CA LEU A 127 15.25 10.37 19.12
C LEU A 127 16.56 10.38 18.33
N LEU A 128 17.62 10.88 18.96
CA LEU A 128 18.99 10.67 18.51
C LEU A 128 19.67 9.76 19.52
N LEU A 129 20.01 8.54 19.09
CA LEU A 129 20.68 7.53 19.92
C LEU A 129 22.11 7.32 19.42
N LEU A 130 23.09 7.26 20.33
CA LEU A 130 24.51 7.15 20.00
C LEU A 130 24.91 5.69 19.79
N THR A 131 24.34 5.07 18.76
CA THR A 131 24.77 3.77 18.24
C THR A 131 24.48 3.66 16.75
N GLN A 132 25.30 2.89 16.04
CA GLN A 132 25.03 2.45 14.66
C GLN A 132 24.75 0.94 14.58
N ASP A 133 24.88 0.22 15.70
CA ASP A 133 24.58 -1.21 15.75
C ASP A 133 23.06 -1.38 15.76
N GLN A 134 22.54 -1.97 14.69
CA GLN A 134 21.10 -2.18 14.51
C GLN A 134 20.49 -3.07 15.60
N LYS A 135 21.22 -4.08 16.07
CA LYS A 135 20.75 -4.97 17.14
C LYS A 135 20.69 -4.23 18.45
N GLN A 136 21.75 -3.49 18.79
CA GLN A 136 21.77 -2.67 19.99
C GLN A 136 20.66 -1.60 19.96
N LEU A 137 20.43 -0.98 18.81
CA LEU A 137 19.36 -0.01 18.64
C LEU A 137 17.98 -0.66 18.85
N GLN A 138 17.76 -1.83 18.26
CA GLN A 138 16.52 -2.60 18.41
C GLN A 138 16.27 -2.95 19.89
N ASP A 139 17.26 -3.51 20.57
CA ASP A 139 17.15 -3.91 21.99
C ASP A 139 16.74 -2.71 22.87
N ARG A 140 17.32 -1.53 22.61
CA ARG A 140 16.97 -0.29 23.32
C ARG A 140 15.55 0.19 23.02
N ILE A 141 15.12 0.13 21.76
CA ILE A 141 13.75 0.50 21.39
C ILE A 141 12.75 -0.47 22.02
N ASP A 142 13.06 -1.77 22.09
CA ASP A 142 12.22 -2.78 22.72
C ASP A 142 12.14 -2.61 24.25
N GLU A 143 13.22 -2.17 24.89
CA GLU A 143 13.18 -1.73 26.29
C GLU A 143 12.26 -0.53 26.51
N MET A 144 12.37 0.50 25.65
CA MET A 144 11.48 1.66 25.70
C MET A 144 10.01 1.27 25.47
N GLN A 145 9.73 0.41 24.49
CA GLN A 145 8.40 -0.11 24.20
C GLN A 145 7.82 -0.89 25.38
N ARG A 146 8.62 -1.75 26.04
CA ARG A 146 8.22 -2.47 27.26
C ARG A 146 7.95 -1.51 28.41
N ALA A 147 8.78 -0.51 28.61
CA ALA A 147 8.58 0.49 29.66
C ALA A 147 7.31 1.31 29.43
N VAL A 148 7.03 1.72 28.19
CA VAL A 148 5.78 2.38 27.81
C VAL A 148 4.59 1.47 28.09
N HIS A 149 4.67 0.20 27.69
CA HIS A 149 3.62 -0.77 27.95
C HIS A 149 3.30 -0.91 29.44
N ILE A 150 4.32 -1.05 30.29
CA ILE A 150 4.14 -1.16 31.76
C ILE A 150 3.48 0.10 32.33
N GLN A 151 3.96 1.28 31.95
CA GLN A 151 3.43 2.55 32.47
C GLN A 151 2.02 2.84 31.96
N THR A 152 1.66 2.33 30.79
CA THR A 152 0.33 2.47 30.17
C THR A 152 -0.58 1.26 30.42
N ALA A 153 -0.18 0.27 31.24
CA ALA A 153 -0.91 -0.99 31.38
C ALA A 153 -2.34 -0.83 31.93
N HIS A 154 -2.60 0.27 32.64
CA HIS A 154 -3.92 0.64 33.14
C HIS A 154 -4.84 1.24 32.06
N LEU A 155 -4.29 1.58 30.90
CA LEU A 155 -5.02 2.09 29.75
C LEU A 155 -5.43 0.91 28.86
N GLN A 156 -6.70 0.93 28.44
CA GLN A 156 -7.21 0.12 27.33
C GLN A 156 -7.43 1.12 26.19
N PRO A 157 -6.78 1.01 25.01
CA PRO A 157 -5.98 -0.10 24.48
C PRO A 157 -4.48 -0.08 24.86
N ILE A 158 -3.80 -1.20 24.59
CA ILE A 158 -2.34 -1.34 24.70
C ILE A 158 -1.64 -0.35 23.76
N ILE A 159 -0.76 0.49 24.32
CA ILE A 159 0.05 1.44 23.56
C ILE A 159 1.24 0.73 22.90
N ARG A 160 1.27 0.75 21.57
CA ARG A 160 2.39 0.26 20.75
C ARG A 160 3.04 1.39 19.98
N LEU A 161 4.35 1.35 19.86
CA LEU A 161 5.13 2.31 19.10
C LEU A 161 5.54 1.69 17.76
N ARG A 162 5.18 2.37 16.68
CA ARG A 162 5.74 2.18 15.35
C ARG A 162 7.18 2.68 15.35
N GLN A 163 8.08 2.00 14.64
CA GLN A 163 9.52 2.23 14.76
C GLN A 163 10.17 2.37 13.37
N GLY A 164 10.79 3.52 13.11
CA GLY A 164 11.58 3.76 11.91
C GLY A 164 12.90 4.46 12.25
N ALA A 165 14.02 4.02 11.68
CA ALA A 165 15.34 4.56 12.00
C ALA A 165 16.18 4.85 10.75
N CYS A 166 17.04 5.86 10.83
CA CYS A 166 18.10 6.15 9.87
C CYS A 166 19.44 6.13 10.59
N LEU A 167 20.36 5.26 10.17
CA LEU A 167 21.74 5.30 10.66
C LEU A 167 22.43 6.54 10.06
N ILE A 168 23.15 7.28 10.89
CA ILE A 168 23.87 8.49 10.47
C ILE A 168 25.30 8.08 10.13
N ASP A 169 25.75 8.31 8.90
CA ASP A 169 27.15 8.16 8.51
C ASP A 169 27.89 9.51 8.48
N SER A 170 29.23 9.49 8.34
CA SER A 170 30.07 10.69 8.39
C SER A 170 29.91 11.63 7.18
N THR A 171 29.24 11.17 6.12
CA THR A 171 28.94 11.96 4.92
C THR A 171 27.60 12.68 5.01
N GLN A 172 26.72 12.25 5.91
CA GLN A 172 25.35 12.77 6.05
C GLN A 172 25.26 13.88 7.09
N ARG A 173 25.25 15.13 6.62
CA ARG A 173 25.21 16.32 7.51
C ARG A 173 23.89 17.08 7.49
N ASP A 174 23.03 16.81 6.52
CA ASP A 174 21.74 17.49 6.43
C ASP A 174 20.72 16.82 7.37
N THR A 175 20.40 17.51 8.45
CA THR A 175 19.42 17.05 9.45
C THR A 175 18.01 16.89 8.88
N GLY A 176 17.64 17.67 7.85
CA GLY A 176 16.35 17.53 7.17
C GLY A 176 16.26 16.18 6.46
N ILE A 177 17.29 15.83 5.69
CA ILE A 177 17.38 14.54 4.99
C ILE A 177 17.33 13.38 5.98
N LEU A 178 18.07 13.45 7.09
CA LEU A 178 18.07 12.39 8.11
C LEU A 178 16.67 12.16 8.71
N LEU A 179 15.95 13.24 9.02
CA LEU A 179 14.58 13.17 9.54
C LEU A 179 13.63 12.54 8.52
N ASP A 180 13.72 12.96 7.27
CA ASP A 180 12.86 12.42 6.22
C ASP A 180 13.15 10.94 6.00
N ARG A 181 14.41 10.50 6.01
CA ARG A 181 14.78 9.07 5.96
C ARG A 181 14.18 8.25 7.09
N ALA A 182 14.20 8.76 8.33
CA ALA A 182 13.54 8.09 9.45
C ALA A 182 12.02 8.01 9.27
N LYS A 183 11.38 9.04 8.69
CA LYS A 183 9.95 9.01 8.31
C LYS A 183 9.68 7.98 7.22
N LEU A 184 10.53 7.89 6.19
CA LEU A 184 10.39 6.90 5.11
C LEU A 184 10.45 5.48 5.69
N ALA A 185 11.41 5.21 6.59
CA ALA A 185 11.50 3.93 7.28
C ALA A 185 10.24 3.64 8.11
N LEU A 186 9.73 4.60 8.87
CA LEU A 186 8.50 4.45 9.67
C LEU A 186 7.28 4.12 8.81
N ARG A 187 7.18 4.67 7.59
CA ARG A 187 6.05 4.38 6.68
C ARG A 187 5.96 2.89 6.32
N GLN A 188 7.09 2.20 6.27
CA GLN A 188 7.17 0.77 5.96
C GLN A 188 6.97 -0.14 7.19
N TYR A 189 6.73 0.45 8.37
CA TYR A 189 6.50 -0.31 9.59
C TYR A 189 5.26 -1.20 9.49
N VAL A 190 5.44 -2.48 9.86
CA VAL A 190 4.35 -3.46 10.01
C VAL A 190 4.19 -3.78 11.49
N SER A 191 2.95 -3.76 11.97
CA SER A 191 2.62 -4.00 13.38
C SER A 191 3.26 -5.29 13.90
N GLY A 192 3.90 -5.20 15.07
CA GLY A 192 4.58 -6.34 15.71
C GLY A 192 5.91 -6.75 15.07
N LYS A 193 6.31 -6.16 13.93
CA LYS A 193 7.69 -6.25 13.44
C LYS A 193 8.55 -5.22 14.17
N GLY A 194 9.86 -5.51 14.27
CA GLY A 194 10.84 -4.60 14.87
C GLY A 194 11.03 -3.31 14.09
N CYS A 195 12.03 -2.53 14.46
CA CYS A 195 12.40 -1.27 13.82
C CYS A 195 12.76 -1.47 12.35
N VAL A 196 12.16 -0.66 11.49
CA VAL A 196 12.55 -0.59 10.09
C VAL A 196 13.71 0.38 9.94
N PHE A 197 14.77 -0.04 9.26
CA PHE A 197 15.94 0.79 9.00
C PHE A 197 15.88 1.34 7.58
N TYR A 198 16.16 2.64 7.44
CA TYR A 198 16.30 3.27 6.14
C TYR A 198 17.47 2.66 5.36
N ASN A 199 17.22 2.35 4.10
CA ASN A 199 18.24 2.07 3.10
C ASN A 199 17.89 2.84 1.80
N SER A 200 18.84 2.96 0.87
CA SER A 200 18.62 3.66 -0.40
C SER A 200 17.47 3.04 -1.22
N ALA A 201 17.31 1.71 -1.14
CA ALA A 201 16.24 1.00 -1.83
C ALA A 201 14.83 1.47 -1.42
N LEU A 202 14.61 1.92 -0.18
CA LEU A 202 13.33 2.49 0.24
C LEU A 202 13.02 3.82 -0.47
N MET A 203 14.02 4.67 -0.66
CA MET A 203 13.86 5.93 -1.38
C MET A 203 13.61 5.67 -2.87
N GLU A 204 14.38 4.77 -3.47
CA GLU A 204 14.22 4.36 -4.86
C GLU A 204 12.83 3.78 -5.11
N ALA A 205 12.35 2.90 -4.22
CA ALA A 205 11.00 2.35 -4.31
C ALA A 205 9.94 3.46 -4.27
N MET A 206 10.05 4.44 -3.37
CA MET A 206 9.10 5.54 -3.31
C MET A 206 9.14 6.46 -4.52
N GLN A 207 10.33 6.80 -5.01
CA GLN A 207 10.48 7.57 -6.25
C GLN A 207 9.87 6.82 -7.44
N TYR A 208 10.02 5.50 -7.46
CA TYR A 208 9.42 4.66 -8.48
C TYR A 208 7.89 4.62 -8.34
N GLU A 209 7.33 4.51 -7.14
CA GLU A 209 5.87 4.63 -6.91
C GLU A 209 5.32 5.99 -7.41
N GLU A 210 6.00 7.10 -7.09
CA GLU A 210 5.63 8.44 -7.56
C GLU A 210 5.69 8.56 -9.09
N LEU A 211 6.74 7.99 -9.71
CA LEU A 211 6.87 7.94 -11.16
C LEU A 211 5.69 7.18 -11.79
N LEU A 212 5.38 5.97 -11.31
CA LEU A 212 4.26 5.17 -11.84
C LEU A 212 2.92 5.92 -11.73
N ASN A 213 2.68 6.60 -10.61
CA ASN A 213 1.49 7.42 -10.44
C ASN A 213 1.42 8.59 -11.42
N SER A 214 2.54 9.28 -11.66
CA SER A 214 2.60 10.41 -12.58
C SER A 214 2.33 10.02 -14.04
N LEU A 215 2.56 8.74 -14.40
CA LEU A 215 2.39 8.24 -15.77
C LEU A 215 1.00 7.66 -16.03
N PHE A 216 0.24 7.33 -14.98
CA PHE A 216 -1.01 6.55 -15.08
C PHE A 216 -2.02 7.13 -16.09
N GLU A 217 -2.43 8.40 -15.91
CA GLU A 217 -3.46 9.02 -16.76
C GLU A 217 -3.04 9.09 -18.24
N ASP A 218 -1.78 9.43 -18.49
CA ASP A 218 -1.22 9.50 -19.84
C ASP A 218 -1.16 8.12 -20.50
N SER A 219 -0.70 7.12 -19.76
CA SER A 219 -0.60 5.73 -20.21
C SER A 219 -1.97 5.13 -20.51
N LEU A 220 -2.99 5.46 -19.70
CA LEU A 220 -4.37 5.03 -19.93
C LEU A 220 -4.91 5.63 -21.24
N ARG A 221 -4.75 6.95 -21.43
CA ARG A 221 -5.19 7.64 -22.67
C ARG A 221 -4.47 7.16 -23.93
N LYS A 222 -3.21 6.77 -23.81
CA LYS A 222 -2.39 6.27 -24.93
C LYS A 222 -2.57 4.77 -25.18
N HIS A 223 -3.48 4.11 -24.47
CA HIS A 223 -3.68 2.65 -24.54
C HIS A 223 -2.39 1.86 -24.28
N GLU A 224 -1.55 2.31 -23.34
CA GLU A 224 -0.30 1.60 -22.99
C GLU A 224 -0.55 0.39 -22.09
N PHE A 225 -1.70 0.33 -21.42
CA PHE A 225 -2.19 -0.87 -20.75
C PHE A 225 -2.81 -1.81 -21.79
N GLN A 226 -2.20 -2.97 -21.97
CA GLN A 226 -2.51 -3.93 -23.02
C GLN A 226 -3.10 -5.21 -22.43
N LEU A 227 -4.11 -5.75 -23.12
CA LEU A 227 -4.74 -7.02 -22.78
C LEU A 227 -3.88 -8.20 -23.21
N TYR A 228 -3.46 -8.99 -22.23
CA TYR A 228 -2.89 -10.31 -22.43
C TYR A 228 -3.88 -11.37 -21.94
N LEU A 229 -3.86 -12.53 -22.58
CA LEU A 229 -4.74 -13.65 -22.30
C LEU A 229 -3.90 -14.89 -22.04
N GLN A 230 -4.17 -15.56 -20.91
CA GLN A 230 -3.57 -16.85 -20.61
C GLN A 230 -4.60 -17.97 -20.77
N PRO A 231 -4.35 -19.01 -21.59
CA PRO A 231 -5.33 -20.07 -21.81
C PRO A 231 -5.58 -20.92 -20.57
N LYS A 232 -6.86 -21.23 -20.34
CA LYS A 232 -7.35 -22.27 -19.43
C LYS A 232 -7.83 -23.45 -20.29
N VAL A 233 -7.22 -24.62 -20.13
CA VAL A 233 -7.50 -25.83 -20.93
C VAL A 233 -8.32 -26.82 -20.13
N THR A 234 -9.47 -27.23 -20.67
CA THR A 234 -10.30 -28.27 -20.06
C THR A 234 -9.65 -29.63 -20.27
N LEU A 235 -9.32 -30.33 -19.18
CA LEU A 235 -8.58 -31.60 -19.24
C LEU A 235 -9.36 -32.72 -19.92
N LYS A 236 -10.67 -32.80 -19.64
CA LYS A 236 -11.54 -33.87 -20.16
C LYS A 236 -11.67 -33.85 -21.68
N THR A 237 -11.75 -32.67 -22.29
CA THR A 237 -11.95 -32.49 -23.73
C THR A 237 -10.67 -32.10 -24.46
N ASN A 238 -9.63 -31.72 -23.73
CA ASN A 238 -8.42 -31.08 -24.24
C ASN A 238 -8.73 -29.88 -25.15
N GLN A 239 -9.75 -29.09 -24.78
CA GLN A 239 -10.17 -27.89 -25.50
C GLN A 239 -9.90 -26.65 -24.66
N CYS A 240 -9.40 -25.60 -25.29
CA CYS A 240 -9.32 -24.26 -24.70
C CYS A 240 -10.54 -23.43 -25.14
N ARG A 241 -11.40 -23.08 -24.17
CA ARG A 241 -12.52 -22.13 -24.34
C ARG A 241 -12.50 -21.01 -23.30
N HIS A 242 -11.58 -21.11 -22.35
CA HIS A 242 -11.44 -20.24 -21.21
C HIS A 242 -10.07 -19.55 -21.28
N ALA A 243 -9.99 -18.31 -20.83
CA ALA A 243 -8.72 -17.61 -20.66
C ALA A 243 -8.82 -16.60 -19.52
N GLU A 244 -7.70 -16.31 -18.88
CA GLU A 244 -7.58 -15.21 -17.92
C GLU A 244 -7.06 -13.96 -18.60
N ALA A 245 -7.73 -12.83 -18.34
CA ALA A 245 -7.31 -11.50 -18.72
C ALA A 245 -6.26 -10.97 -17.74
N LEU A 246 -5.09 -10.65 -18.29
CA LEU A 246 -3.95 -10.13 -17.56
C LEU A 246 -3.51 -8.82 -18.18
N VAL A 247 -3.35 -7.79 -17.36
CA VAL A 247 -2.83 -6.50 -17.82
C VAL A 247 -1.31 -6.56 -18.02
N ARG A 248 -0.81 -5.92 -19.07
CA ARG A 248 0.62 -5.61 -19.27
C ARG A 248 0.75 -4.15 -19.63
N TRP A 249 1.58 -3.41 -18.89
CA TRP A 249 1.82 -2.00 -19.18
C TRP A 249 3.03 -1.87 -20.10
N GLN A 250 2.78 -1.57 -21.37
CA GLN A 250 3.81 -1.35 -22.39
C GLN A 250 4.14 0.13 -22.49
N HIS A 251 5.10 0.59 -21.69
CA HIS A 251 5.53 1.99 -21.72
C HIS A 251 6.63 2.20 -22.76
N PRO A 252 6.54 3.23 -23.63
CA PRO A 252 7.46 3.40 -24.77
C PRO A 252 8.93 3.58 -24.37
N GLN A 253 9.20 4.13 -23.19
CA GLN A 253 10.57 4.38 -22.71
C GLN A 253 11.07 3.35 -21.68
N MET A 254 10.16 2.70 -20.95
CA MET A 254 10.52 1.78 -19.86
C MET A 254 10.36 0.30 -20.24
N GLY A 255 9.80 0.03 -21.42
CA GLY A 255 9.48 -1.32 -21.84
C GLY A 255 8.25 -1.85 -21.09
N ILE A 256 8.23 -3.16 -20.84
CA ILE A 256 7.10 -3.81 -20.16
C ILE A 256 7.25 -3.65 -18.65
N ILE A 257 6.30 -2.95 -18.05
CA ILE A 257 6.14 -2.85 -16.60
C ILE A 257 5.14 -3.92 -16.17
N TYR A 258 5.55 -4.80 -15.27
CA TYR A 258 4.74 -5.93 -14.81
C TYR A 258 3.74 -5.52 -13.71
N PRO A 259 2.58 -6.20 -13.61
CA PRO A 259 1.55 -5.89 -12.61
C PRO A 259 2.05 -5.79 -11.16
N SER A 260 3.00 -6.64 -10.78
CA SER A 260 3.60 -6.62 -9.43
C SER A 260 4.25 -5.29 -9.06
N ALA A 261 4.65 -4.46 -10.04
CA ALA A 261 5.24 -3.16 -9.82
C ALA A 261 4.20 -2.05 -9.59
N PHE A 262 3.05 -2.09 -10.29
CA PHE A 262 2.10 -0.97 -10.31
C PHE A 262 0.76 -1.27 -9.65
N ILE A 263 0.28 -2.51 -9.62
CA ILE A 263 -1.01 -2.87 -8.99
C ILE A 263 -1.01 -2.45 -7.50
N PRO A 264 0.02 -2.77 -6.67
CA PRO A 264 0.02 -2.34 -5.28
C PRO A 264 0.05 -0.81 -5.10
N VAL A 265 0.60 -0.09 -6.08
CA VAL A 265 0.66 1.38 -6.06
C VAL A 265 -0.70 1.97 -6.37
N PHE A 266 -1.35 1.46 -7.42
CA PHE A 266 -2.69 1.89 -7.84
C PHE A 266 -3.77 1.46 -6.84
N GLU A 267 -3.53 0.39 -6.10
CA GLU A 267 -4.37 0.07 -4.97
C GLU A 267 -4.25 1.13 -3.85
N LYS A 268 -3.07 1.67 -3.56
CA LYS A 268 -2.92 2.64 -2.47
C LYS A 268 -3.61 3.98 -2.75
N ASN A 269 -3.74 4.37 -4.02
CA ASN A 269 -4.28 5.68 -4.40
C ASN A 269 -5.67 5.64 -5.06
N GLY A 270 -6.21 4.46 -5.35
CA GLY A 270 -7.54 4.27 -5.96
C GLY A 270 -7.55 4.19 -7.48
N ASN A 271 -6.42 4.42 -8.16
CA ASN A 271 -6.33 4.33 -9.63
C ASN A 271 -6.65 2.94 -10.18
N ILE A 272 -6.58 1.91 -9.32
CA ILE A 272 -6.87 0.53 -9.71
C ILE A 272 -8.31 0.37 -10.22
N LEU A 273 -9.27 1.12 -9.68
CA LEU A 273 -10.68 1.04 -10.09
C LEU A 273 -10.85 1.49 -11.55
N GLU A 274 -10.14 2.55 -11.94
CA GLU A 274 -10.16 3.05 -13.32
C GLU A 274 -9.43 2.10 -14.27
N LEU A 275 -8.33 1.49 -13.82
CA LEU A 275 -7.62 0.48 -14.59
C LEU A 275 -8.48 -0.77 -14.82
N ASP A 276 -9.15 -1.27 -13.77
CA ASP A 276 -10.01 -2.45 -13.84
C ASP A 276 -11.17 -2.21 -14.81
N ARG A 277 -11.81 -1.03 -14.76
CA ARG A 277 -12.85 -0.63 -15.73
C ARG A 277 -12.30 -0.61 -17.16
N TYR A 278 -11.13 -0.01 -17.38
CA TYR A 278 -10.49 0.04 -18.69
C TYR A 278 -10.19 -1.39 -19.22
N MET A 279 -9.65 -2.26 -18.37
CA MET A 279 -9.36 -3.64 -18.74
C MET A 279 -10.64 -4.44 -19.02
N PHE A 280 -11.70 -4.23 -18.26
CA PHE A 280 -13.01 -4.83 -18.49
C PHE A 280 -13.57 -4.44 -19.87
N GLU A 281 -13.46 -3.16 -20.24
CA GLU A 281 -13.87 -2.67 -21.56
C GLU A 281 -13.02 -3.27 -22.70
N GLU A 282 -11.70 -3.39 -22.52
CA GLU A 282 -10.84 -4.05 -23.51
C GLU A 282 -11.16 -5.54 -23.68
N VAL A 283 -11.53 -6.25 -22.60
CA VAL A 283 -12.00 -7.64 -22.68
C VAL A 283 -13.33 -7.73 -23.42
N CYS A 284 -14.28 -6.83 -23.15
CA CYS A 284 -15.54 -6.76 -23.89
C CYS A 284 -15.32 -6.50 -25.38
N ARG A 285 -14.40 -5.58 -25.74
CA ARG A 285 -14.03 -5.31 -27.13
C ARG A 285 -13.41 -6.53 -27.81
N TYR A 286 -12.52 -7.24 -27.11
CA TYR A 286 -11.93 -8.48 -27.60
C TYR A 286 -13.01 -9.54 -27.85
N LEU A 287 -13.88 -9.79 -26.87
CA LEU A 287 -14.96 -10.78 -26.97
C LEU A 287 -15.95 -10.45 -28.09
N GLN A 288 -16.29 -9.17 -28.30
CA GLN A 288 -17.14 -8.75 -29.41
C GLN A 288 -16.52 -9.14 -30.75
N THR A 289 -15.22 -8.89 -30.93
CA THR A 289 -14.49 -9.25 -32.14
C THR A 289 -14.46 -10.77 -32.34
N CYS A 290 -14.22 -11.54 -31.27
CA CYS A 290 -14.21 -13.00 -31.32
C CYS A 290 -15.59 -13.60 -31.66
N ASN A 291 -16.65 -13.09 -31.02
CA ASN A 291 -18.03 -13.52 -31.24
C ASN A 291 -18.51 -13.23 -32.67
N ALA A 292 -17.97 -12.20 -33.34
CA ALA A 292 -18.29 -11.91 -34.73
C ALA A 292 -17.65 -12.90 -35.72
N VAL A 293 -16.51 -13.51 -35.37
CA VAL A 293 -15.73 -14.39 -36.25
C VAL A 293 -16.00 -15.87 -35.98
N SER A 294 -16.29 -16.24 -34.74
CA SER A 294 -16.47 -17.63 -34.29
C SER A 294 -17.85 -17.86 -33.73
N LYS A 295 -18.43 -19.03 -34.04
CA LYS A 295 -19.64 -19.51 -33.35
C LYS A 295 -19.35 -20.07 -31.96
N GLU A 296 -18.12 -20.47 -31.69
CA GLU A 296 -17.72 -20.93 -30.36
C GLU A 296 -17.41 -19.72 -29.48
N LYS A 297 -18.28 -19.51 -28.48
CA LYS A 297 -18.13 -18.44 -27.50
C LYS A 297 -16.98 -18.77 -26.56
N GLN A 298 -16.13 -17.77 -26.34
CA GLN A 298 -15.10 -17.81 -25.30
C GLN A 298 -15.64 -17.26 -23.99
N MET A 299 -15.10 -17.76 -22.88
CA MET A 299 -15.25 -17.19 -21.56
C MET A 299 -13.91 -16.61 -21.11
N ILE A 300 -13.89 -15.35 -20.72
CA ILE A 300 -12.70 -14.66 -20.25
C ILE A 300 -12.89 -14.28 -18.79
N SER A 301 -11.93 -14.65 -17.95
CA SER A 301 -11.94 -14.28 -16.55
C SER A 301 -11.17 -12.98 -16.31
N ILE A 302 -11.64 -12.16 -15.37
CA ILE A 302 -11.13 -10.83 -15.07
C ILE A 302 -11.00 -10.68 -13.56
N ASN A 303 -9.81 -10.33 -13.10
CA ASN A 303 -9.55 -10.01 -11.70
C ASN A 303 -10.34 -8.79 -11.26
N VAL A 304 -10.99 -8.86 -10.08
CA VAL A 304 -11.68 -7.72 -9.46
C VAL A 304 -10.94 -7.30 -8.21
N SER A 305 -10.45 -6.06 -8.21
CA SER A 305 -9.76 -5.52 -7.04
C SER A 305 -10.68 -5.37 -5.84
N ARG A 306 -10.16 -5.66 -4.65
CA ARG A 306 -10.89 -5.55 -3.36
C ARG A 306 -11.54 -4.19 -3.10
N GLN A 307 -11.03 -3.12 -3.74
CA GLN A 307 -11.56 -1.77 -3.57
C GLN A 307 -12.94 -1.58 -4.17
N HIS A 308 -13.31 -2.35 -5.21
CA HIS A 308 -14.64 -2.29 -5.80
C HIS A 308 -15.74 -2.62 -4.78
N PHE A 309 -15.45 -3.43 -3.76
CA PHE A 309 -16.42 -3.79 -2.72
C PHE A 309 -16.72 -2.66 -1.72
N GLN A 310 -15.99 -1.54 -1.78
CA GLN A 310 -16.36 -0.32 -1.06
C GLN A 310 -17.48 0.46 -1.78
N GLU A 311 -17.63 0.24 -3.09
CA GLU A 311 -18.60 0.92 -3.95
C GLU A 311 -19.42 -0.11 -4.75
N PRO A 312 -20.49 -0.68 -4.18
CA PRO A 312 -21.21 -1.80 -4.80
C PRO A 312 -21.79 -1.55 -6.20
N ALA A 313 -21.92 -0.28 -6.61
CA ALA A 313 -22.49 0.13 -7.89
C ALA A 313 -21.61 -0.18 -9.13
N PHE A 314 -20.37 -0.65 -8.93
CA PHE A 314 -19.48 -0.98 -10.05
C PHE A 314 -20.00 -2.13 -10.92
N LEU A 315 -20.80 -3.04 -10.35
CA LEU A 315 -21.37 -4.17 -11.09
C LEU A 315 -22.38 -3.72 -12.14
N GLU A 316 -23.17 -2.69 -11.83
CA GLU A 316 -24.08 -2.07 -12.78
C GLU A 316 -23.32 -1.44 -13.95
N GLU A 317 -22.23 -0.72 -13.68
CA GLU A 317 -21.36 -0.17 -14.73
C GLU A 317 -20.79 -1.28 -15.63
N TYR A 318 -20.34 -2.39 -15.06
CA TYR A 318 -19.85 -3.54 -15.82
C TYR A 318 -20.95 -4.19 -16.67
N ALA A 319 -22.18 -4.27 -16.14
CA ALA A 319 -23.31 -4.78 -16.90
C ALA A 319 -23.66 -3.85 -18.09
N GLU A 320 -23.63 -2.53 -17.90
CA GLU A 320 -23.84 -1.56 -18.97
C GLU A 320 -22.77 -1.67 -20.07
N ILE A 321 -21.50 -1.86 -19.69
CA ILE A 321 -20.40 -2.08 -20.65
C ILE A 321 -20.61 -3.41 -21.38
N LYS A 322 -20.90 -4.50 -20.66
CA LYS A 322 -21.21 -5.82 -21.24
C LYS A 322 -22.34 -5.72 -22.28
N GLU A 323 -23.42 -5.03 -21.95
CA GLU A 323 -24.56 -4.82 -22.84
C GLU A 323 -24.18 -3.98 -24.07
N ARG A 324 -23.44 -2.89 -23.88
CA ARG A 324 -22.97 -2.01 -24.97
C ARG A 324 -22.17 -2.76 -26.02
N TYR A 325 -21.33 -3.71 -25.61
CA TYR A 325 -20.53 -4.54 -26.51
C TYR A 325 -21.27 -5.79 -27.02
N GLY A 326 -22.48 -6.06 -26.53
CA GLY A 326 -23.30 -7.21 -26.93
C GLY A 326 -22.74 -8.54 -26.44
N ILE A 327 -22.11 -8.55 -25.27
CA ILE A 327 -21.50 -9.75 -24.69
C ILE A 327 -22.56 -10.57 -23.97
N GLY A 328 -22.67 -11.85 -24.31
CA GLY A 328 -23.67 -12.74 -23.71
C GLY A 328 -23.37 -13.11 -22.27
N ASP A 329 -24.37 -13.68 -21.61
CA ASP A 329 -24.20 -14.29 -20.28
C ASP A 329 -23.17 -15.42 -20.34
N ASP A 330 -22.52 -15.67 -19.20
CA ASP A 330 -21.49 -16.70 -19.01
C ASP A 330 -20.21 -16.51 -19.85
N GLN A 331 -20.03 -15.38 -20.55
CA GLN A 331 -18.80 -15.09 -21.29
C GLN A 331 -17.74 -14.35 -20.48
N ILE A 332 -18.11 -13.83 -19.31
CA ILE A 332 -17.21 -13.13 -18.41
C ILE A 332 -17.30 -13.77 -17.02
N GLU A 333 -16.15 -14.15 -16.50
CA GLU A 333 -15.95 -14.64 -15.13
C GLU A 333 -15.23 -13.57 -14.31
N LEU A 334 -15.76 -13.20 -13.15
CA LEU A 334 -15.12 -12.25 -12.24
C LEU A 334 -14.37 -13.01 -11.16
N GLU A 335 -13.06 -12.80 -11.06
CA GLU A 335 -12.18 -13.50 -10.12
C GLU A 335 -12.01 -12.67 -8.84
N LEU A 336 -12.28 -13.31 -7.69
CA LEU A 336 -12.21 -12.70 -6.37
C LEU A 336 -11.09 -13.35 -5.56
N THR A 337 -10.14 -12.57 -5.06
CA THR A 337 -9.06 -13.10 -4.23
C THR A 337 -9.54 -13.45 -2.82
N GLU A 338 -8.92 -14.45 -2.16
CA GLU A 338 -9.21 -14.77 -0.75
C GLU A 338 -8.98 -13.57 0.20
N SER A 339 -8.08 -12.66 -0.19
CA SER A 339 -7.79 -11.45 0.58
C SER A 339 -8.94 -10.43 0.61
N VAL A 340 -10.02 -10.60 -0.13
CA VAL A 340 -11.19 -9.71 0.02
C VAL A 340 -11.92 -9.98 1.36
N PHE A 341 -11.72 -11.13 2.00
CA PHE A 341 -12.58 -11.64 3.08
C PHE A 341 -12.04 -11.45 4.52
N PHE A 342 -11.70 -10.21 4.92
CA PHE A 342 -11.04 -9.98 6.23
C PHE A 342 -11.97 -9.93 7.46
N ASN A 343 -13.25 -9.57 7.31
CA ASN A 343 -14.19 -9.47 8.44
C ASN A 343 -15.64 -9.86 8.08
N GLU A 344 -16.48 -10.10 9.09
CA GLU A 344 -17.87 -10.58 8.91
C GLU A 344 -18.76 -9.62 8.10
N GLU A 345 -18.58 -8.30 8.27
CA GLU A 345 -19.32 -7.29 7.50
C GLU A 345 -18.96 -7.35 6.01
N GLN A 346 -17.68 -7.49 5.69
CA GLN A 346 -17.18 -7.64 4.33
C GLN A 346 -17.65 -8.95 3.69
N ILE A 347 -17.68 -10.05 4.44
CA ILE A 347 -18.23 -11.34 3.97
C ILE A 347 -19.68 -11.17 3.51
N ALA A 348 -20.51 -10.43 4.26
CA ALA A 348 -21.89 -10.17 3.87
C ALA A 348 -22.00 -9.34 2.59
N LEU A 349 -21.16 -8.31 2.44
CA LEU A 349 -21.11 -7.47 1.23
C LEU A 349 -20.69 -8.28 0.00
N VAL A 350 -19.63 -9.07 0.10
CA VAL A 350 -19.16 -9.87 -1.04
C VAL A 350 -20.21 -10.92 -1.41
N LYS A 351 -20.92 -11.51 -0.44
CA LYS A 351 -22.01 -12.45 -0.74
C LYS A 351 -23.12 -11.81 -1.56
N GLN A 352 -23.50 -10.57 -1.24
CA GLN A 352 -24.48 -9.82 -2.02
C GLN A 352 -23.96 -9.51 -3.43
N ALA A 353 -22.68 -9.14 -3.53
CA ALA A 353 -22.03 -8.89 -4.82
C ALA A 353 -22.00 -10.15 -5.70
N VAL A 354 -21.61 -11.32 -5.17
CA VAL A 354 -21.62 -12.60 -5.91
C VAL A 354 -23.02 -12.92 -6.43
N HIS A 355 -24.05 -12.80 -5.59
CA HIS A 355 -25.43 -13.00 -6.04
C HIS A 355 -25.83 -12.01 -7.14
N ARG A 356 -25.39 -10.75 -7.02
CA ARG A 356 -25.65 -9.71 -8.01
C ARG A 356 -24.92 -9.97 -9.34
N MET A 357 -23.68 -10.48 -9.29
CA MET A 357 -22.92 -10.90 -10.47
C MET A 357 -23.69 -11.95 -11.28
N HIS A 358 -24.22 -12.97 -10.60
CA HIS A 358 -25.05 -14.00 -11.26
C HIS A 358 -26.33 -13.45 -11.87
N GLN A 359 -27.02 -12.53 -11.18
CA GLN A 359 -28.21 -11.87 -11.74
C GLN A 359 -27.92 -11.05 -13.01
N LEU A 360 -26.70 -10.53 -13.13
CA LEU A 360 -26.21 -9.78 -14.29
C LEU A 360 -25.60 -10.69 -15.36
N GLY A 361 -25.63 -12.01 -15.16
CA GLY A 361 -25.13 -13.01 -16.10
C GLY A 361 -23.60 -13.09 -16.17
N PHE A 362 -22.92 -12.72 -15.08
CA PHE A 362 -21.50 -12.98 -14.87
C PHE A 362 -21.31 -14.29 -14.12
N ARG A 363 -20.21 -15.00 -14.40
CA ARG A 363 -19.69 -16.08 -13.55
C ARG A 363 -18.78 -15.50 -12.47
N CYS A 364 -18.57 -16.23 -11.40
CA CYS A 364 -17.68 -15.82 -10.33
C CYS A 364 -16.75 -16.96 -9.92
N SER A 365 -15.47 -16.68 -9.71
CA SER A 365 -14.51 -17.64 -9.18
C SER A 365 -13.72 -17.10 -8.00
N LEU A 366 -13.26 -18.00 -7.13
CA LEU A 366 -12.30 -17.66 -6.08
C LEU A 366 -10.88 -17.90 -6.56
N ASP A 367 -10.05 -16.86 -6.47
CA ASP A 367 -8.63 -16.87 -6.84
C ASP A 367 -7.70 -17.04 -5.63
N ASP A 368 -6.48 -17.54 -5.89
CA ASP A 368 -5.44 -17.81 -4.89
C ASP A 368 -5.91 -18.68 -3.71
N PHE A 369 -6.83 -19.63 -3.96
CA PHE A 369 -7.46 -20.41 -2.91
C PHE A 369 -6.41 -21.20 -2.13
N GLY A 370 -6.35 -20.99 -0.80
CA GLY A 370 -5.48 -21.74 0.11
C GLY A 370 -4.15 -21.07 0.47
N SER A 371 -3.93 -19.84 0.00
CA SER A 371 -2.87 -18.95 0.48
C SER A 371 -3.19 -18.27 1.83
N GLY A 372 -4.47 -18.28 2.24
CA GLY A 372 -4.98 -17.65 3.46
C GLY A 372 -5.35 -18.61 4.61
N PHE A 373 -5.74 -18.05 5.76
CA PHE A 373 -5.92 -18.79 7.02
C PHE A 373 -7.32 -19.39 7.27
N SER A 374 -8.30 -19.30 6.36
CA SER A 374 -9.67 -19.83 6.61
C SER A 374 -10.52 -20.14 5.36
N SER A 375 -9.92 -20.69 4.31
CA SER A 375 -10.54 -20.87 3.00
C SER A 375 -11.79 -21.79 2.99
N LEU A 376 -11.89 -22.79 3.89
CA LEU A 376 -13.03 -23.73 3.91
C LEU A 376 -14.34 -23.12 4.42
N GLY A 377 -14.28 -22.19 5.39
CA GLY A 377 -15.48 -21.51 5.90
C GLY A 377 -16.10 -20.57 4.85
N LEU A 378 -15.24 -20.01 3.99
CA LEU A 378 -15.64 -19.16 2.87
C LEU A 378 -16.40 -19.99 1.82
N LEU A 379 -15.89 -21.17 1.43
CA LEU A 379 -16.57 -22.05 0.47
C LEU A 379 -18.01 -22.40 0.85
N LYS A 380 -18.32 -22.50 2.15
CA LYS A 380 -19.68 -22.75 2.62
C LYS A 380 -20.62 -21.55 2.41
N SER A 381 -20.07 -20.34 2.39
CA SER A 381 -20.82 -19.10 2.52
C SER A 381 -21.16 -18.45 1.18
N PHE A 382 -20.40 -18.77 0.13
CA PHE A 382 -20.51 -18.17 -1.20
C PHE A 382 -20.92 -19.18 -2.25
N ASP A 383 -21.75 -18.72 -3.17
CA ASP A 383 -22.20 -19.47 -4.35
C ASP A 383 -21.28 -19.06 -5.51
N VAL A 384 -20.07 -19.61 -5.56
CA VAL A 384 -19.12 -19.33 -6.65
C VAL A 384 -19.13 -20.49 -7.65
N ASP A 385 -18.83 -20.21 -8.91
CA ASP A 385 -18.86 -21.20 -9.99
C ASP A 385 -17.57 -22.04 -10.06
N ALA A 386 -16.44 -21.45 -9.66
CA ALA A 386 -15.14 -22.10 -9.72
C ALA A 386 -14.20 -21.69 -8.58
N ILE A 387 -13.24 -22.57 -8.27
CA ILE A 387 -12.10 -22.29 -7.41
C ILE A 387 -10.81 -22.46 -8.20
N LYS A 388 -9.87 -21.53 -8.03
CA LYS A 388 -8.55 -21.56 -8.63
C LYS A 388 -7.53 -21.94 -7.55
N LEU A 389 -6.90 -23.09 -7.73
CA LEU A 389 -5.89 -23.62 -6.81
C LEU A 389 -4.54 -23.07 -7.21
N ASP A 390 -3.92 -22.32 -6.30
CA ASP A 390 -2.61 -21.70 -6.52
C ASP A 390 -1.50 -22.75 -6.69
N ARG A 391 -0.40 -22.33 -7.35
CA ARG A 391 0.78 -23.16 -7.61
C ARG A 391 1.36 -23.85 -6.36
N ILE A 392 1.20 -23.25 -5.17
CA ILE A 392 1.70 -23.81 -3.91
C ILE A 392 1.14 -25.21 -3.64
N PHE A 393 -0.07 -25.53 -4.13
CA PHE A 393 -0.66 -26.87 -4.00
C PHE A 393 0.02 -27.93 -4.88
N PHE A 394 0.78 -27.50 -5.88
CA PHE A 394 1.48 -28.37 -6.83
C PHE A 394 3.00 -28.38 -6.62
N GLU A 395 3.49 -27.59 -5.67
CA GLU A 395 4.83 -27.76 -5.11
C GLU A 395 4.88 -29.11 -4.37
N ASP A 396 5.97 -29.87 -4.54
CA ASP A 396 6.16 -31.18 -3.91
C ASP A 396 5.08 -32.25 -4.22
N ILE A 397 4.46 -32.21 -5.41
CA ILE A 397 3.40 -33.15 -5.82
C ILE A 397 3.83 -34.63 -5.84
N GLU A 398 5.13 -34.92 -5.74
CA GLU A 398 5.68 -36.27 -5.56
C GLU A 398 5.34 -36.86 -4.18
N GLN A 399 5.07 -36.02 -3.18
CA GLN A 399 4.70 -36.46 -1.84
C GLN A 399 3.26 -36.96 -1.80
N LYS A 400 3.06 -38.21 -1.39
CA LYS A 400 1.72 -38.82 -1.28
C LYS A 400 0.73 -38.00 -0.43
N LYS A 401 1.21 -37.36 0.63
CA LYS A 401 0.36 -36.49 1.48
C LYS A 401 -0.18 -35.28 0.72
N ALA A 402 0.64 -34.65 -0.14
CA ALA A 402 0.20 -33.53 -0.96
C ALA A 402 -0.86 -33.98 -1.98
N GLN A 403 -0.64 -35.15 -2.59
CA GLN A 403 -1.58 -35.77 -3.53
C GLN A 403 -2.94 -36.07 -2.88
N ASP A 404 -2.93 -36.69 -1.69
CA ASP A 404 -4.14 -37.03 -0.94
C ASP A 404 -4.93 -35.77 -0.58
N ILE A 405 -4.24 -34.69 -0.15
CA ILE A 405 -4.87 -33.40 0.16
C ILE A 405 -5.53 -32.80 -1.09
N LEU A 406 -4.83 -32.77 -2.22
CA LEU A 406 -5.38 -32.21 -3.45
C LEU A 406 -6.61 -33.00 -3.92
N HIS A 407 -6.56 -34.34 -3.88
CA HIS A 407 -7.71 -35.18 -4.24
C HIS A 407 -8.93 -34.86 -3.37
N CYS A 408 -8.74 -34.70 -2.05
CA CYS A 408 -9.82 -34.34 -1.14
C CYS A 408 -10.39 -32.95 -1.43
N LEU A 409 -9.53 -31.98 -1.78
CA LEU A 409 -9.95 -30.62 -2.11
C LEU A 409 -10.76 -30.58 -3.41
N ILE A 410 -10.31 -31.27 -4.46
CA ILE A 410 -11.03 -31.35 -5.74
C ILE A 410 -12.39 -32.02 -5.54
N GLU A 411 -12.42 -33.15 -4.81
CA GLU A 411 -13.67 -33.84 -4.53
C GLU A 411 -14.64 -32.97 -3.70
N LEU A 412 -14.14 -32.22 -2.73
CA LEU A 412 -14.94 -31.28 -1.94
C LEU A 412 -15.54 -30.19 -2.84
N ALA A 413 -14.73 -29.60 -3.73
CA ALA A 413 -15.19 -28.56 -4.64
C ALA A 413 -16.33 -29.06 -5.54
N HIS A 414 -16.19 -30.26 -6.11
CA HIS A 414 -17.22 -30.88 -6.93
C HIS A 414 -18.50 -31.19 -6.16
N ARG A 415 -18.38 -31.63 -4.89
CA ARG A 415 -19.56 -31.84 -4.01
C ARG A 415 -20.29 -30.55 -3.68
N LEU A 416 -19.60 -29.42 -3.75
CA LEU A 416 -20.15 -28.08 -3.60
C LEU A 416 -20.56 -27.46 -4.95
N HIS A 417 -20.55 -28.24 -6.03
CA HIS A 417 -20.93 -27.84 -7.39
C HIS A 417 -20.02 -26.76 -8.02
N MET A 418 -18.77 -26.66 -7.57
CA MET A 418 -17.77 -25.75 -8.12
C MET A 418 -16.83 -26.47 -9.08
N GLN A 419 -16.42 -25.79 -10.14
CA GLN A 419 -15.33 -26.24 -11.01
C GLN A 419 -13.97 -25.97 -10.36
N VAL A 420 -12.96 -26.77 -10.70
CA VAL A 420 -11.59 -26.59 -10.21
C VAL A 420 -10.65 -26.22 -11.35
N VAL A 421 -9.97 -25.09 -11.20
CA VAL A 421 -8.86 -24.65 -12.06
C VAL A 421 -7.56 -24.83 -11.31
N ALA A 422 -6.64 -25.64 -11.84
CA ALA A 422 -5.28 -25.75 -11.31
C ALA A 422 -4.36 -24.73 -11.99
N GLU A 423 -3.75 -23.86 -11.21
CA GLU A 423 -2.90 -22.77 -11.71
C GLU A 423 -1.40 -23.05 -11.53
N GLY A 424 -0.59 -22.41 -12.37
CA GLY A 424 0.87 -22.55 -12.29
C GLY A 424 1.40 -23.93 -12.64
N VAL A 425 0.68 -24.68 -13.49
CA VAL A 425 1.15 -25.99 -13.97
C VAL A 425 2.23 -25.80 -15.03
N GLU A 426 3.43 -26.33 -14.76
CA GLU A 426 4.61 -26.13 -15.60
C GLU A 426 5.14 -27.44 -16.22
N THR A 427 4.89 -28.60 -15.59
CA THR A 427 5.48 -29.87 -16.01
C THR A 427 4.45 -30.91 -16.47
N GLU A 428 4.90 -31.87 -17.28
CA GLU A 428 4.06 -33.00 -17.73
C GLU A 428 3.63 -33.87 -16.55
N GLU A 429 4.49 -34.03 -15.53
CA GLU A 429 4.21 -34.85 -14.35
C GLU A 429 3.03 -34.25 -13.54
N GLN A 430 3.03 -32.93 -13.35
CA GLN A 430 1.91 -32.23 -12.71
C GLN A 430 0.62 -32.41 -13.51
N LEU A 431 0.68 -32.27 -14.83
CA LEU A 431 -0.47 -32.46 -15.70
C LEU A 431 -1.00 -33.90 -15.66
N ALA A 432 -0.11 -34.88 -15.71
CA ALA A 432 -0.45 -36.30 -15.65
C ALA A 432 -1.16 -36.64 -14.34
N PHE A 433 -0.70 -36.08 -13.22
CA PHE A 433 -1.37 -36.21 -11.94
C PHE A 433 -2.74 -35.51 -11.90
N LEU A 434 -2.86 -34.29 -12.44
CA LEU A 434 -4.15 -33.58 -12.49
C LEU A 434 -5.20 -34.32 -13.33
N ARG A 435 -4.78 -35.06 -14.35
CA ARG A 435 -5.65 -35.95 -15.12
C ARG A 435 -6.18 -37.14 -14.30
N THR A 436 -5.49 -37.58 -13.26
CA THR A 436 -5.98 -38.67 -12.39
C THR A 436 -6.94 -38.18 -11.30
N THR A 437 -6.87 -36.89 -10.94
CA THR A 437 -7.64 -36.29 -9.82
C THR A 437 -8.98 -35.67 -10.25
N THR A 438 -9.47 -35.96 -11.46
CA THR A 438 -10.72 -35.40 -12.03
C THR A 438 -10.76 -33.87 -12.10
N CYS A 439 -9.62 -33.19 -12.03
CA CYS A 439 -9.54 -31.74 -12.18
C CYS A 439 -10.16 -31.28 -13.51
N ASP A 440 -10.90 -30.17 -13.50
CA ASP A 440 -11.67 -29.72 -14.66
C ASP A 440 -10.79 -28.99 -15.68
N MET A 441 -10.01 -28.02 -15.20
CA MET A 441 -9.24 -27.10 -16.03
C MET A 441 -7.83 -26.87 -15.49
N VAL A 442 -6.90 -26.62 -16.41
CA VAL A 442 -5.51 -26.31 -16.09
C VAL A 442 -5.09 -25.01 -16.76
N GLN A 443 -4.37 -24.20 -16.01
CA GLN A 443 -3.71 -22.99 -16.45
C GLN A 443 -2.24 -23.01 -16.02
N GLY A 444 -1.35 -22.70 -16.95
CA GLY A 444 0.07 -22.65 -16.62
C GLY A 444 0.98 -22.63 -17.84
N TYR A 445 2.27 -22.50 -17.58
CA TYR A 445 3.29 -22.34 -18.63
C TYR A 445 3.49 -23.60 -19.46
N TYR A 446 3.04 -24.76 -18.98
CA TYR A 446 2.99 -25.98 -19.78
C TYR A 446 2.26 -25.76 -21.12
N TYR A 447 1.10 -25.07 -21.10
CA TYR A 447 0.34 -24.79 -22.32
C TYR A 447 0.80 -23.52 -23.01
N ALA A 448 0.77 -22.39 -22.30
CA ALA A 448 1.27 -21.12 -22.79
C ALA A 448 1.50 -20.13 -21.64
N ARG A 449 2.53 -19.30 -21.82
CA ARG A 449 2.64 -18.04 -21.07
C ARG A 449 1.53 -17.07 -21.50
N PRO A 450 1.22 -16.03 -20.72
CA PRO A 450 0.30 -14.97 -21.16
C PRO A 450 0.68 -14.42 -22.53
N LEU A 451 -0.27 -14.41 -23.46
CA LEU A 451 -0.12 -14.00 -24.85
C LEU A 451 -0.83 -12.66 -25.09
N SER A 452 -0.36 -11.82 -26.00
CA SER A 452 -1.17 -10.68 -26.44
C SER A 452 -2.47 -11.19 -27.08
N ALA A 453 -3.53 -10.38 -27.08
CA ALA A 453 -4.83 -10.77 -27.65
C ALA A 453 -4.71 -11.38 -29.08
N ALA A 454 -3.91 -10.76 -29.95
CA ALA A 454 -3.67 -11.26 -31.30
C ALA A 454 -2.92 -12.61 -31.33
N ALA A 455 -1.89 -12.76 -30.48
CA ALA A 455 -1.13 -14.00 -30.38
C ALA A 455 -1.97 -15.14 -29.78
N TYR A 456 -2.84 -14.84 -28.82
CA TYR A 456 -3.78 -15.79 -28.23
C TYR A 456 -4.78 -16.31 -29.28
N THR A 457 -5.37 -15.42 -30.10
CA THR A 457 -6.26 -15.84 -31.19
C THR A 457 -5.56 -16.76 -32.21
N ALA A 458 -4.28 -16.49 -32.52
CA ALA A 458 -3.50 -17.36 -33.40
C ALA A 458 -3.19 -18.72 -32.75
N TRP A 459 -2.80 -18.70 -31.47
CA TRP A 459 -2.51 -19.91 -30.69
C TRP A 459 -3.74 -20.82 -30.59
N LEU A 460 -4.93 -20.28 -30.33
CA LEU A 460 -6.18 -21.05 -30.27
C LEU A 460 -6.47 -21.82 -31.56
N LYS A 461 -6.32 -21.14 -32.72
CA LYS A 461 -6.52 -21.78 -34.03
C LYS A 461 -5.57 -22.95 -34.22
N GLN A 462 -4.30 -22.79 -33.85
CA GLN A 462 -3.32 -23.86 -33.93
C GLN A 462 -3.65 -25.00 -32.97
N PHE A 463 -3.98 -24.69 -31.71
CA PHE A 463 -4.26 -25.66 -30.66
C PHE A 463 -5.45 -26.56 -31.01
N HIS A 464 -6.52 -26.03 -31.60
CA HIS A 464 -7.67 -26.84 -32.04
C HIS A 464 -7.45 -27.58 -33.37
N THR A 465 -6.41 -27.22 -34.15
CA THR A 465 -6.11 -27.86 -35.44
C THR A 465 -5.22 -29.10 -35.27
N VAL A 466 -4.35 -29.11 -34.25
CA VAL A 466 -3.50 -30.27 -33.92
C VAL A 466 -4.34 -31.29 -33.14
N LYS A 467 -4.86 -32.29 -33.86
CA LYS A 467 -5.50 -33.48 -33.29
C LYS A 467 -4.52 -34.63 -33.11
#